data_AF-A0A971BKK4-F1
#
_entry.id   AF-A0A971BKK4-F1
#
_cell.length_a   1.000
_cell.length_b   1.000
_cell.length_c   1.000
_cell.angle_alpha   90.00
_cell.angle_beta   90.00
_cell.angle_gamma   90.00
#
_symmetry.space_group_name_H-M   'P 1'
#
loop_
_entity.id
_entity.type
_entity.pdbx_description
1 polymer ?
#
loop_
_entity_poly.entity_id
_entity_poly.type
_entity_poly.pdbx_seq_one_letter_code
_entity_poly.pdbx_strand_id
1 'polypeptide(L)'
;MFTKPFSELSYYEKTSTIALFVTIGIALSMIVVYFYLQKKKPLSLKTFGFISLGIVLGYSVSIITLLMSLRLIEYKEAGYLEDIFSIKMIEGAINSPLQLYLYTIILVAGIALLALLIGKKTEKNANNKAIVYASICIAMSFALSYVRFIELPQGGSVTFASLLPLMIYAYIFGIRKGVLAGVIYGLLQFVQAPWFYHPVQFLLDYPIAFSAIGLTGLFGETRLFEKKRILQFSLGAIVAVLFRYLSHVVSGIFVFGSGDPDNYNAVAWSFLYNAFSLADMAISLVIGGLLFSSRTFNRVIDPLISSSKKKVIKNRDIIVEEDNL
;
A
#
# COMPACT_ATOMS: atom_id res chain seq x y z
N MET A 1 3.62 4.77 17.73
CA MET A 1 3.23 6.19 17.92
C MET A 1 2.66 6.53 19.32
N PHE A 2 2.09 5.58 20.07
CA PHE A 2 1.53 5.84 21.42
C PHE A 2 2.28 5.12 22.56
N THR A 3 3.49 4.64 22.31
CA THR A 3 4.27 3.84 23.28
C THR A 3 5.18 4.68 24.16
N LYS A 4 5.47 5.94 23.78
CA LYS A 4 6.28 6.89 24.55
C LYS A 4 5.46 8.11 24.98
N PRO A 5 5.74 8.72 26.15
CA PRO A 5 5.15 9.99 26.56
C PRO A 5 5.39 11.08 25.52
N PHE A 6 4.41 11.98 25.33
CA PHE A 6 4.52 13.07 24.34
C PHE A 6 5.76 13.95 24.55
N SER A 7 6.22 14.12 25.79
CA SER A 7 7.43 14.88 26.11
C SER A 7 8.71 14.29 25.49
N GLU A 8 8.77 12.96 25.36
CA GLU A 8 9.94 12.19 24.91
C GLU A 8 9.99 11.98 23.39
N LEU A 9 8.95 12.40 22.67
CA LEU A 9 8.87 12.28 21.22
C LEU A 9 9.80 13.28 20.50
N SER A 10 10.33 12.88 19.35
CA SER A 10 11.06 13.78 18.46
C SER A 10 10.18 14.91 17.94
N TYR A 11 10.77 15.97 17.36
CA TYR A 11 9.98 17.05 16.75
C TYR A 11 9.08 16.54 15.61
N TYR A 12 9.58 15.60 14.81
CA TYR A 12 8.78 14.92 13.78
C TYR A 12 7.61 14.14 14.40
N GLU A 13 7.85 13.35 15.44
CA GLU A 13 6.83 12.54 16.11
C GLU A 13 5.76 13.40 16.80
N LYS A 14 6.16 14.49 17.45
CA LYS A 14 5.23 15.48 18.05
C LYS A 14 4.36 16.12 16.96
N THR A 15 5.00 16.58 15.88
CA THR A 15 4.30 17.28 14.79
C THR A 15 3.36 16.34 14.05
N SER A 16 3.75 15.09 13.78
CA SER A 16 2.88 14.08 13.15
C SER A 16 1.69 13.72 14.04
N THR A 17 1.87 13.67 15.36
CA THR A 17 0.78 13.44 16.32
C THR A 17 -0.22 14.59 16.31
N ILE A 18 0.25 15.83 16.37
CA ILE A 18 -0.61 17.02 16.27
C ILE A 18 -1.33 17.05 14.93
N ALA A 19 -0.61 16.81 13.83
CA ALA A 19 -1.16 16.78 12.48
C ALA A 19 -2.28 15.73 12.36
N LEU A 20 -2.13 14.54 12.96
CA LEU A 20 -3.18 13.53 12.99
C LEU A 20 -4.46 14.07 13.65
N PHE A 21 -4.36 14.67 14.83
CA PHE A 21 -5.53 15.22 15.53
C PHE A 21 -6.17 16.39 14.80
N VAL A 22 -5.37 17.29 14.21
CA VAL A 22 -5.88 18.39 13.37
C VAL A 22 -6.60 17.84 12.14
N THR A 23 -6.06 16.79 11.50
CA THR A 23 -6.71 16.13 10.36
C THR A 23 -8.07 15.56 10.74
N ILE A 24 -8.15 14.88 11.89
CA ILE A 24 -9.41 14.34 12.43
C ILE A 24 -10.39 15.49 12.70
N GLY A 25 -9.94 16.57 13.33
CA GLY A 25 -10.77 17.75 13.61
C GLY A 25 -11.34 18.39 12.34
N ILE A 26 -10.49 18.60 11.32
CA ILE A 26 -10.90 19.12 10.01
C ILE A 26 -11.94 18.18 9.38
N ALA A 27 -11.67 16.87 9.32
CA ALA A 27 -12.58 15.90 8.73
C ALA A 27 -13.95 15.88 9.44
N LEU A 28 -13.97 15.87 10.77
CA LEU A 28 -15.21 15.93 11.56
C LEU A 28 -15.99 17.23 11.31
N SER A 29 -15.29 18.37 11.28
CA SER A 29 -15.92 19.66 10.99
C SER A 29 -16.59 19.67 9.61
N MET A 30 -15.93 19.09 8.61
CA MET A 30 -16.46 19.00 7.24
C MET A 30 -17.67 18.08 7.16
N ILE A 31 -17.67 16.96 7.90
CA ILE A 31 -18.82 16.05 8.00
C ILE A 31 -20.02 16.77 8.64
N VAL A 32 -19.81 17.51 9.73
CA VAL A 32 -20.87 18.27 10.40
C VAL A 32 -21.45 19.33 9.47
N VAL A 33 -20.60 20.10 8.79
CA VAL A 33 -21.03 21.11 7.82
C VAL A 33 -21.78 20.46 6.65
N TYR A 34 -21.31 19.32 6.14
CA TYR A 34 -22.00 18.56 5.09
C TYR A 34 -23.44 18.22 5.50
N PHE A 35 -23.65 17.59 6.66
CA PHE A 35 -24.99 17.21 7.12
C PHE A 35 -25.87 18.43 7.40
N TYR A 36 -25.31 19.51 7.94
CA TYR A 36 -26.03 20.76 8.12
C TYR A 36 -26.50 21.35 6.78
N LEU A 37 -25.61 21.45 5.79
CA LEU A 37 -25.93 21.98 4.46
C LEU A 37 -26.89 21.06 3.70
N GLN A 38 -26.77 19.74 3.84
CA GLN A 38 -27.68 18.78 3.24
C GLN A 38 -29.12 19.00 3.71
N LYS A 39 -29.31 19.30 5.00
CA LYS A 39 -30.63 19.53 5.59
C LYS A 39 -31.16 20.94 5.34
N LYS A 40 -30.30 21.97 5.37
CA LYS A 40 -30.73 23.38 5.37
C LYS A 40 -30.55 24.10 4.02
N LYS A 41 -29.50 23.79 3.26
CA LYS A 41 -29.12 24.50 2.02
C LYS A 41 -28.54 23.54 0.97
N PRO A 42 -29.33 22.59 0.44
CA PRO A 42 -28.82 21.53 -0.44
C PRO A 42 -28.17 22.07 -1.73
N LEU A 43 -28.62 23.23 -2.22
CA LEU A 43 -28.04 23.89 -3.40
C LEU A 43 -26.57 24.31 -3.19
N SER A 44 -26.14 24.53 -1.94
CA SER A 44 -24.77 24.92 -1.61
C SER A 44 -23.78 23.74 -1.51
N LEU A 45 -24.26 22.49 -1.60
CA LEU A 45 -23.41 21.30 -1.45
C LEU A 45 -22.32 21.19 -2.52
N LYS A 46 -22.60 21.63 -3.76
CA LYS A 46 -21.58 21.64 -4.83
C LYS A 46 -20.44 22.61 -4.49
N THR A 47 -20.78 23.83 -4.09
CA THR A 47 -19.80 24.85 -3.69
C THR A 47 -19.02 24.40 -2.46
N PHE A 48 -19.70 23.83 -1.46
CA PHE A 48 -19.05 23.23 -0.31
C PHE A 48 -18.09 22.11 -0.73
N GLY A 49 -18.46 21.27 -1.70
CA GLY A 49 -17.58 20.27 -2.29
C GLY A 49 -16.26 20.86 -2.80
N PHE A 50 -16.31 21.95 -3.58
CA PHE A 50 -15.09 22.61 -4.06
C PHE A 50 -14.26 23.24 -2.96
N ILE A 51 -14.89 23.92 -1.99
CA ILE A 51 -14.20 24.49 -0.83
C ILE A 51 -13.53 23.39 0.00
N SER A 52 -14.27 22.31 0.25
CA SER A 52 -13.83 21.14 1.00
C SER A 52 -12.58 20.51 0.36
N LEU A 53 -12.58 20.41 -0.97
CA LEU A 53 -11.44 19.92 -1.74
C LEU A 53 -10.23 20.85 -1.61
N GLY A 54 -10.43 22.17 -1.73
CA GLY A 54 -9.36 23.16 -1.57
C GLY A 54 -8.71 23.11 -0.19
N ILE A 55 -9.52 23.01 0.88
CA ILE A 55 -9.03 22.88 2.26
C ILE A 55 -8.21 21.60 2.42
N VAL A 56 -8.72 20.46 1.95
CA VAL A 56 -8.02 19.17 2.07
C VAL A 56 -6.70 19.19 1.30
N LEU A 57 -6.70 19.69 0.06
CA LEU A 57 -5.48 19.76 -0.75
C LEU A 57 -4.45 20.71 -0.12
N GLY A 58 -4.87 21.92 0.26
CA GLY A 58 -3.98 22.90 0.88
C GLY A 58 -3.36 22.37 2.18
N TYR A 59 -4.19 21.86 3.09
CA TYR A 59 -3.73 21.28 4.35
C TYR A 59 -2.80 20.07 4.14
N SER A 60 -3.16 19.16 3.24
CA SER A 60 -2.36 17.97 2.96
C SER A 60 -0.98 18.34 2.41
N VAL A 61 -0.92 19.26 1.43
CA VAL A 61 0.36 19.73 0.89
C VAL A 61 1.21 20.38 1.98
N SER A 62 0.64 21.28 2.78
CA SER A 62 1.36 21.95 3.87
C SER A 62 1.92 20.96 4.90
N ILE A 63 1.12 20.00 5.36
CA ILE A 63 1.55 18.99 6.33
C ILE A 63 2.59 18.05 5.73
N ILE A 64 2.41 17.58 4.49
CA ILE A 64 3.38 16.71 3.83
C ILE A 64 4.72 17.43 3.70
N THR A 65 4.73 18.68 3.22
CA THR A 65 5.95 19.48 3.11
C THR A 65 6.59 19.67 4.48
N LEU A 66 5.84 20.06 5.50
CA LEU A 66 6.37 20.28 6.86
C LEU A 66 6.99 19.00 7.45
N LEU A 67 6.25 17.89 7.42
CA LEU A 67 6.70 16.61 7.98
C LEU A 67 7.93 16.07 7.23
N MET A 68 7.94 16.17 5.90
CA MET A 68 9.09 15.79 5.09
C MET A 68 10.30 16.66 5.39
N SER A 69 10.14 17.98 5.52
CA SER A 69 11.23 18.88 5.87
C SER A 69 11.81 18.56 7.25
N LEU A 70 10.98 18.35 8.27
CA LEU A 70 11.44 17.96 9.60
C LEU A 70 12.20 16.64 9.57
N ARG A 71 11.71 15.66 8.80
CA ARG A 71 12.38 14.37 8.68
C ARG A 71 13.72 14.47 7.97
N LEU A 72 13.81 15.28 6.91
CA LEU A 72 15.07 15.50 6.20
C LEU A 72 16.11 16.20 7.08
N ILE A 73 15.69 17.08 8.00
CA ILE A 73 16.59 17.66 9.00
C ILE A 73 17.13 16.57 9.93
N GLU A 74 16.28 15.72 10.49
CA GLU A 74 16.72 14.58 11.33
C GLU A 74 17.69 13.65 10.56
N TYR A 75 17.42 13.34 9.29
CA TYR A 75 18.33 12.53 8.47
C TYR A 75 19.65 13.23 8.14
N LYS A 76 19.63 14.55 7.91
CA LYS A 76 20.84 15.33 7.69
C LYS A 76 21.73 15.33 8.92
N GLU A 77 21.15 15.60 10.09
CA GLU A 77 21.87 15.63 11.36
C GLU A 77 22.47 14.26 11.73
N ALA A 78 21.77 13.18 11.39
CA ALA A 78 22.29 11.83 11.56
C ALA A 78 23.26 11.37 10.44
N GLY A 79 23.63 12.27 9.51
CA GLY A 79 24.64 12.00 8.46
C GLY A 79 24.16 11.14 7.29
N TYR A 80 22.87 10.80 7.22
CA TYR A 80 22.32 9.93 6.17
C TYR A 80 22.20 10.62 4.81
N LEU A 81 22.18 11.96 4.77
CA LEU A 81 22.00 12.71 3.53
C LEU A 81 23.29 13.16 2.83
N GLU A 82 24.46 12.94 3.45
CA GLU A 82 25.74 13.41 2.89
C GLU A 82 26.14 12.65 1.62
N ASP A 83 25.65 11.42 1.45
CA ASP A 83 26.00 10.58 0.31
C ASP A 83 24.84 9.65 -0.09
N ILE A 84 23.67 10.23 -0.39
CA ILE A 84 22.40 9.52 -0.68
C ILE A 84 22.53 8.51 -1.84
N PHE A 85 23.50 8.71 -2.73
CA PHE A 85 23.75 7.85 -3.88
C PHE A 85 24.91 6.87 -3.66
N SER A 86 25.79 7.12 -2.69
CA SER A 86 26.64 6.04 -2.24
C SER A 86 25.85 5.16 -1.30
N ILE A 87 26.09 3.87 -1.45
CA ILE A 87 25.64 2.93 -0.46
C ILE A 87 26.61 3.08 0.72
N LYS A 88 26.49 4.17 1.50
CA LYS A 88 27.21 4.34 2.76
C LYS A 88 26.51 3.44 3.77
N MET A 89 26.86 2.17 3.73
CA MET A 89 26.23 1.12 4.50
C MET A 89 26.41 1.34 5.99
N ILE A 90 25.32 1.13 6.71
CA ILE A 90 25.36 0.61 8.08
C ILE A 90 26.28 -0.63 8.06
N GLU A 91 27.20 -0.69 9.02
CA GLU A 91 28.19 -1.77 9.16
C GLU A 91 27.53 -3.15 8.97
N GLY A 92 27.97 -3.94 7.98
CA GLY A 92 27.49 -5.31 7.75
C GLY A 92 26.58 -5.55 6.53
N ALA A 93 26.17 -4.53 5.77
CA ALA A 93 25.34 -4.69 4.57
C ALA A 93 26.15 -4.97 3.27
N ILE A 94 25.51 -5.57 2.23
CA ILE A 94 26.22 -5.98 1.00
C ILE A 94 26.52 -4.79 0.08
N ASN A 95 27.80 -4.43 -0.05
CA ASN A 95 28.27 -3.34 -0.91
C ASN A 95 28.31 -3.70 -2.41
N SER A 96 27.15 -3.95 -3.03
CA SER A 96 27.06 -4.16 -4.48
C SER A 96 25.86 -3.42 -5.10
N PRO A 97 26.04 -2.15 -5.54
CA PRO A 97 24.98 -1.38 -6.17
C PRO A 97 24.38 -2.09 -7.39
N LEU A 98 25.21 -2.75 -8.20
CA LEU A 98 24.75 -3.51 -9.36
C LEU A 98 23.75 -4.60 -8.97
N GLN A 99 24.00 -5.37 -7.91
CA GLN A 99 23.08 -6.41 -7.45
C GLN A 99 21.77 -5.82 -6.95
N LEU A 100 21.83 -4.72 -6.19
CA LEU A 100 20.64 -3.98 -5.74
C LEU A 100 19.76 -3.56 -6.93
N TYR A 101 20.36 -2.93 -7.94
CA TYR A 101 19.63 -2.50 -9.14
C TYR A 101 19.06 -3.69 -9.90
N LEU A 102 19.83 -4.76 -10.10
CA LEU A 102 19.37 -5.97 -10.81
C LEU A 102 18.19 -6.63 -10.09
N TYR A 103 18.26 -6.84 -8.78
CA TYR A 103 17.17 -7.43 -8.02
C TYR A 103 15.93 -6.55 -8.00
N THR A 104 16.10 -5.23 -7.93
CA THR A 104 14.99 -4.27 -8.05
C THR A 104 14.32 -4.38 -9.42
N ILE A 105 15.10 -4.41 -10.50
CA ILE A 105 14.57 -4.56 -11.87
C ILE A 105 13.83 -5.88 -12.02
N ILE A 106 14.39 -6.98 -11.49
CA ILE A 106 13.75 -8.31 -11.54
C ILE A 106 12.40 -8.29 -10.80
N LEU A 107 12.33 -7.67 -9.62
CA LEU A 107 11.07 -7.55 -8.86
C LEU A 107 10.03 -6.71 -9.61
N VAL A 108 10.42 -5.54 -10.11
CA VAL A 108 9.52 -4.66 -10.89
C VAL A 108 9.06 -5.37 -12.16
N ALA A 109 9.96 -6.03 -12.88
CA ALA A 109 9.65 -6.80 -14.08
C ALA A 109 8.70 -7.95 -13.75
N GLY A 110 8.89 -8.66 -12.64
CA GLY A 110 8.00 -9.73 -12.18
C GLY A 110 6.58 -9.23 -11.90
N ILE A 111 6.44 -8.14 -11.15
CA ILE A 111 5.13 -7.52 -10.86
C ILE A 111 4.48 -7.03 -12.16
N ALA A 112 5.23 -6.33 -13.00
CA ALA A 112 4.74 -5.79 -14.27
C ALA A 112 4.33 -6.90 -15.24
N LEU A 113 5.13 -7.97 -15.37
CA LEU A 113 4.84 -9.11 -16.23
C LEU A 113 3.54 -9.79 -15.81
N LEU A 114 3.36 -10.10 -14.52
CA LEU A 114 2.12 -10.68 -14.00
C LEU A 114 0.92 -9.74 -14.21
N ALA A 115 1.09 -8.45 -13.95
CA ALA A 115 0.03 -7.45 -14.13
C ALA A 115 -0.35 -7.23 -15.60
N LEU A 116 0.60 -7.33 -16.53
CA LEU A 116 0.35 -7.11 -17.96
C LEU A 116 -0.15 -8.35 -18.66
N LEU A 117 0.42 -9.53 -18.38
CA LEU A 117 0.03 -10.78 -19.02
C LEU A 117 -1.31 -11.32 -18.51
N ILE A 118 -1.53 -11.26 -17.20
CA ILE A 118 -2.74 -11.83 -16.58
C ILE A 118 -3.77 -10.74 -16.30
N GLY A 119 -3.30 -9.55 -15.92
CA GLY A 119 -4.17 -8.46 -15.52
C GLY A 119 -4.97 -7.88 -16.69
N LYS A 120 -6.27 -7.68 -16.47
CA LYS A 120 -7.16 -7.09 -17.49
C LYS A 120 -6.74 -5.66 -17.84
N LYS A 121 -6.76 -5.32 -19.14
CA LYS A 121 -6.55 -3.93 -19.60
C LYS A 121 -7.57 -3.00 -18.95
N THR A 122 -7.09 -1.85 -18.48
CA THR A 122 -7.94 -0.77 -17.96
C THR A 122 -8.69 -0.14 -19.12
N GLU A 123 -10.02 -0.22 -19.14
CA GLU A 123 -10.83 0.44 -20.17
C GLU A 123 -10.78 1.97 -20.02
N LYS A 124 -10.79 2.68 -21.16
CA LYS A 124 -10.77 4.14 -21.25
C LYS A 124 -11.99 4.81 -20.61
N ASN A 125 -13.14 4.13 -20.58
CA ASN A 125 -14.33 4.63 -19.89
C ASN A 125 -14.20 4.35 -18.39
N ALA A 126 -13.73 5.36 -17.66
CA ALA A 126 -13.49 5.34 -16.23
C ALA A 126 -14.66 4.66 -15.49
N ASN A 127 -14.38 3.52 -14.87
CA ASN A 127 -15.33 2.91 -13.95
C ASN A 127 -15.29 3.73 -12.66
N ASN A 128 -16.09 4.79 -12.57
CA ASN A 128 -16.15 5.68 -11.41
C ASN A 128 -16.28 4.89 -10.09
N LYS A 129 -16.98 3.75 -10.10
CA LYS A 129 -17.06 2.84 -8.96
C LYS A 129 -15.67 2.33 -8.55
N ALA A 130 -14.86 1.88 -9.49
CA ALA A 130 -13.51 1.39 -9.21
C ALA A 130 -12.60 2.46 -8.60
N ILE A 131 -12.76 3.73 -8.98
CA ILE A 131 -12.00 4.83 -8.37
C ILE A 131 -12.49 5.08 -6.94
N VAL A 132 -13.81 5.16 -6.74
CA VAL A 132 -14.40 5.36 -5.40
C VAL A 132 -14.01 4.23 -4.44
N TYR A 133 -14.12 2.98 -4.88
CA TYR A 133 -13.72 1.83 -4.07
C TYR A 133 -12.20 1.81 -3.83
N ALA A 134 -11.37 2.28 -4.77
CA ALA A 134 -9.92 2.43 -4.53
C ALA A 134 -9.68 3.42 -3.40
N SER A 135 -10.28 4.62 -3.46
CA SER A 135 -10.11 5.65 -2.45
C SER A 135 -10.54 5.17 -1.06
N ILE A 136 -11.69 4.48 -0.96
CA ILE A 136 -12.18 3.92 0.31
C ILE A 136 -11.21 2.83 0.82
N CYS A 137 -10.78 1.91 -0.03
CA CYS A 137 -9.91 0.80 0.40
C CYS A 137 -8.51 1.30 0.78
N ILE A 138 -7.95 2.27 0.05
CA ILE A 138 -6.67 2.91 0.39
C ILE A 138 -6.80 3.64 1.73
N ALA A 139 -7.84 4.45 1.92
CA ALA A 139 -8.06 5.18 3.17
C ALA A 139 -8.26 4.23 4.36
N MET A 140 -9.02 3.14 4.17
CA MET A 140 -9.24 2.12 5.20
C MET A 140 -7.96 1.38 5.53
N SER A 141 -7.17 0.99 4.52
CA SER A 141 -5.86 0.35 4.71
C SER A 141 -4.92 1.27 5.50
N PHE A 142 -4.91 2.56 5.15
CA PHE A 142 -4.09 3.57 5.81
C PHE A 142 -4.56 3.85 7.25
N ALA A 143 -5.85 3.86 7.52
CA ALA A 143 -6.35 3.96 8.90
C ALA A 143 -5.95 2.74 9.74
N LEU A 144 -6.11 1.53 9.18
CA LEU A 144 -5.76 0.28 9.84
C LEU A 144 -4.24 0.13 10.07
N SER A 145 -3.38 0.77 9.26
CA SER A 145 -1.93 0.73 9.48
C SER A 145 -1.47 1.48 10.74
N TYR A 146 -2.31 2.31 11.35
CA TYR A 146 -2.05 2.89 12.67
C TYR A 146 -2.38 1.94 13.82
N VAL A 147 -3.22 0.93 13.59
CA VAL A 147 -3.58 -0.09 14.59
C VAL A 147 -2.54 -1.21 14.51
N ARG A 148 -1.46 -1.06 15.28
CA ARG A 148 -0.30 -1.96 15.26
C ARG A 148 -0.25 -2.79 16.53
N PHE A 149 -0.04 -4.09 16.37
CA PHE A 149 0.22 -5.01 17.47
C PHE A 149 1.68 -5.00 17.89
N ILE A 150 2.59 -4.93 16.90
CA ILE A 150 4.04 -4.93 17.10
C ILE A 150 4.65 -3.90 16.14
N GLU A 151 5.58 -3.07 16.64
CA GLU A 151 6.42 -2.16 15.87
C GLU A 151 7.88 -2.63 15.99
N LEU A 152 8.59 -2.79 14.88
CA LEU A 152 9.98 -3.25 14.88
C LEU A 152 10.98 -2.06 14.78
N PRO A 153 12.22 -2.20 15.31
CA PRO A 153 13.16 -1.08 15.44
C PRO A 153 13.63 -0.43 14.12
N GLN A 154 13.91 -1.21 13.08
CA GLN A 154 14.30 -0.75 11.73
C GLN A 154 13.08 -0.51 10.82
N GLY A 155 11.91 -0.26 11.41
CA GLY A 155 10.64 -0.16 10.70
C GLY A 155 9.98 -1.53 10.47
N GLY A 156 8.77 -1.49 9.91
CA GLY A 156 7.90 -2.66 9.85
C GLY A 156 6.98 -2.77 11.08
N SER A 157 5.79 -3.32 10.85
CA SER A 157 4.82 -3.55 11.92
C SER A 157 3.86 -4.68 11.54
N VAL A 158 3.36 -5.37 12.56
CA VAL A 158 2.24 -6.31 12.43
C VAL A 158 0.97 -5.54 12.76
N THR A 159 0.06 -5.43 11.80
CA THR A 159 -1.11 -4.53 11.88
C THR A 159 -2.42 -5.29 12.00
N PHE A 160 -3.50 -4.58 12.36
CA PHE A 160 -4.85 -5.12 12.31
C PHE A 160 -5.38 -5.17 10.87
N ALA A 161 -4.86 -6.13 10.09
CA ALA A 161 -5.30 -6.40 8.71
C ALA A 161 -5.24 -5.19 7.76
N SER A 162 -4.22 -4.34 7.88
CA SER A 162 -4.12 -3.13 7.06
C SER A 162 -4.05 -3.41 5.56
N LEU A 163 -3.55 -4.57 5.14
CA LEU A 163 -3.48 -4.95 3.73
C LEU A 163 -4.83 -5.41 3.16
N LEU A 164 -5.72 -5.89 4.02
CA LEU A 164 -6.92 -6.59 3.59
C LEU A 164 -7.86 -5.75 2.72
N PRO A 165 -8.16 -4.46 3.02
CA PRO A 165 -9.01 -3.67 2.15
C PRO A 165 -8.41 -3.51 0.74
N LEU A 166 -7.10 -3.28 0.64
CA LEU A 166 -6.40 -3.17 -0.63
C LEU A 166 -6.35 -4.51 -1.39
N MET A 167 -6.13 -5.62 -0.68
CA MET A 167 -6.21 -6.99 -1.21
C MET A 167 -7.59 -7.29 -1.82
N ILE A 168 -8.67 -6.94 -1.11
CA ILE A 168 -10.05 -7.10 -1.59
C ILE A 168 -10.28 -6.23 -2.82
N TYR A 169 -9.80 -4.98 -2.82
CA TYR A 169 -9.90 -4.09 -3.98
C TYR A 169 -9.24 -4.72 -5.22
N ALA A 170 -8.00 -5.17 -5.08
CA ALA A 170 -7.25 -5.82 -6.15
C ALA A 170 -7.96 -7.08 -6.66
N TYR A 171 -8.55 -7.86 -5.76
CA TYR A 171 -9.32 -9.06 -6.11
C TYR A 171 -10.59 -8.77 -6.91
N ILE A 172 -11.32 -7.70 -6.57
CA ILE A 172 -12.59 -7.35 -7.23
C ILE A 172 -12.35 -6.61 -8.56
N PHE A 173 -11.45 -5.64 -8.57
CA PHE A 173 -11.27 -4.71 -9.68
C PHE A 173 -10.12 -5.07 -10.62
N GLY A 174 -9.32 -6.07 -10.27
CA GLY A 174 -8.28 -6.64 -11.10
C GLY A 174 -6.88 -6.15 -10.77
N ILE A 175 -5.89 -6.88 -11.29
CA ILE A 175 -4.48 -6.74 -10.89
C ILE A 175 -3.95 -5.35 -11.24
N ARG A 176 -4.17 -4.86 -12.46
CA ARG A 176 -3.62 -3.57 -12.92
C ARG A 176 -4.08 -2.39 -12.07
N LYS A 177 -5.36 -2.37 -11.69
CA LYS A 177 -5.91 -1.33 -10.80
C LYS A 177 -5.42 -1.51 -9.37
N GLY A 178 -5.31 -2.76 -8.90
CA GLY A 178 -4.73 -3.09 -7.61
C GLY A 178 -3.28 -2.62 -7.48
N VAL A 179 -2.45 -2.83 -8.51
CA VAL A 179 -1.05 -2.38 -8.58
C VAL A 179 -0.98 -0.86 -8.46
N LEU A 180 -1.80 -0.13 -9.22
CA LEU A 180 -1.86 1.33 -9.15
C LEU A 180 -2.30 1.82 -7.75
N ALA A 181 -3.35 1.22 -7.19
CA ALA A 181 -3.81 1.53 -5.84
C ALA A 181 -2.72 1.23 -4.78
N GLY A 182 -1.95 0.15 -4.99
CA GLY A 182 -0.82 -0.23 -4.16
C GLY A 182 0.34 0.76 -4.22
N VAL A 183 0.67 1.30 -5.40
CA VAL A 183 1.67 2.39 -5.53
C VAL A 183 1.25 3.60 -4.71
N ILE A 184 -0.01 4.04 -4.84
CA ILE A 184 -0.54 5.18 -4.09
C ILE A 184 -0.49 4.89 -2.59
N TYR A 185 -0.91 3.69 -2.17
CA TYR A 185 -0.85 3.28 -0.77
C TYR A 185 0.59 3.26 -0.23
N GLY A 186 1.56 2.78 -1.01
CA GLY A 186 2.98 2.80 -0.64
C GLY A 186 3.51 4.21 -0.42
N LEU A 187 3.13 5.17 -1.28
CA LEU A 187 3.49 6.58 -1.07
C LEU A 187 2.88 7.15 0.23
N LEU A 188 1.64 6.78 0.57
CA LEU A 188 1.04 7.17 1.84
C LEU A 188 1.78 6.55 3.03
N GLN A 189 2.20 5.28 2.92
CA GLN A 189 3.01 4.62 3.95
C GLN A 189 4.35 5.33 4.17
N PHE A 190 4.98 5.83 3.10
CA PHE A 190 6.18 6.65 3.24
C PHE A 190 5.90 7.95 4.00
N VAL A 191 4.81 8.65 3.69
CA VAL A 191 4.42 9.86 4.42
C VAL A 191 4.18 9.57 5.92
N GLN A 192 3.58 8.43 6.24
CA GLN A 192 3.28 8.01 7.62
C GLN A 192 4.53 7.64 8.42
N ALA A 193 5.48 6.93 7.82
CA ALA A 193 6.69 6.46 8.47
C ALA A 193 7.88 6.55 7.50
N PRO A 194 8.46 7.75 7.30
CA PRO A 194 9.44 8.04 6.24
C PRO A 194 10.84 7.54 6.59
N TRP A 195 11.17 6.32 6.16
CA TRP A 195 12.52 5.76 6.11
C TRP A 195 13.14 6.03 4.75
N PHE A 196 14.10 6.97 4.69
CA PHE A 196 14.74 7.40 3.45
C PHE A 196 16.26 7.39 3.61
N TYR A 197 16.88 6.29 3.17
CA TYR A 197 18.34 6.12 3.18
C TYR A 197 18.94 6.10 1.79
N HIS A 198 18.24 5.48 0.85
CA HIS A 198 18.67 5.37 -0.54
C HIS A 198 17.45 5.39 -1.47
N PRO A 199 17.50 6.03 -2.65
CA PRO A 199 16.35 6.13 -3.54
C PRO A 199 15.75 4.77 -3.93
N VAL A 200 16.61 3.77 -4.16
CA VAL A 200 16.15 2.40 -4.48
C VAL A 200 15.50 1.73 -3.28
N GLN A 201 16.02 1.95 -2.06
CA GLN A 201 15.39 1.44 -0.86
C GLN A 201 14.01 2.05 -0.66
N PHE A 202 13.88 3.36 -0.85
CA PHE A 202 12.58 4.00 -0.85
C PHE A 202 11.62 3.32 -1.83
N LEU A 203 12.05 3.05 -3.07
CA LEU A 203 11.20 2.34 -4.03
C LEU A 203 10.82 0.94 -3.55
N LEU A 204 11.79 0.17 -3.05
CA LEU A 204 11.62 -1.21 -2.57
C LEU A 204 10.73 -1.31 -1.33
N ASP A 205 10.83 -0.39 -0.39
CA ASP A 205 10.06 -0.44 0.86
C ASP A 205 8.67 0.19 0.75
N TYR A 206 8.45 1.05 -0.24
CA TYR A 206 7.20 1.76 -0.41
C TYR A 206 6.51 1.38 -1.73
N PRO A 207 6.59 2.15 -2.84
CA PRO A 207 5.73 1.92 -3.99
C PRO A 207 5.85 0.52 -4.59
N ILE A 208 7.05 -0.08 -4.68
CA ILE A 208 7.22 -1.43 -5.24
C ILE A 208 6.60 -2.47 -4.32
N ALA A 209 6.99 -2.49 -3.03
CA ALA A 209 6.45 -3.39 -2.02
C ALA A 209 4.91 -3.38 -1.98
N PHE A 210 4.29 -2.20 -1.97
CA PHE A 210 2.84 -2.09 -1.88
C PHE A 210 2.13 -2.28 -3.24
N SER A 211 2.79 -2.01 -4.37
CA SER A 211 2.25 -2.36 -5.69
C SER A 211 2.03 -3.87 -5.85
N ALA A 212 2.89 -4.69 -5.24
CA ALA A 212 2.78 -6.14 -5.25
C ALA A 212 1.46 -6.64 -4.63
N ILE A 213 0.85 -5.88 -3.70
CA ILE A 213 -0.46 -6.21 -3.11
C ILE A 213 -1.55 -6.33 -4.20
N GLY A 214 -1.40 -5.59 -5.30
CA GLY A 214 -2.24 -5.71 -6.49
C GLY A 214 -2.31 -7.12 -7.09
N LEU A 215 -1.29 -7.94 -6.90
CA LEU A 215 -1.27 -9.34 -7.35
C LEU A 215 -2.26 -10.23 -6.60
N THR A 216 -2.95 -9.74 -5.56
CA THR A 216 -4.01 -10.51 -4.90
C THR A 216 -5.13 -10.93 -5.85
N GLY A 217 -5.38 -10.15 -6.90
CA GLY A 217 -6.36 -10.47 -7.93
C GLY A 217 -5.94 -11.58 -8.90
N LEU A 218 -4.69 -12.09 -8.83
CA LEU A 218 -4.10 -13.00 -9.81
C LEU A 218 -5.04 -14.14 -10.20
N PHE A 219 -5.41 -14.99 -9.25
CA PHE A 219 -6.25 -16.15 -9.52
C PHE A 219 -7.71 -15.78 -9.80
N GLY A 220 -8.18 -14.62 -9.34
CA GLY A 220 -9.51 -14.10 -9.66
C GLY A 220 -9.68 -13.68 -11.13
N GLU A 221 -8.58 -13.42 -11.84
CA GLU A 221 -8.56 -13.07 -13.27
C GLU A 221 -8.19 -14.26 -14.17
N THR A 222 -7.78 -15.39 -13.58
CA THR A 222 -7.56 -16.66 -14.30
C THR A 222 -8.80 -17.55 -14.31
N ARG A 223 -8.79 -18.61 -15.12
CA ARG A 223 -9.77 -19.72 -15.07
C ARG A 223 -9.37 -20.81 -14.05
N LEU A 224 -8.31 -20.60 -13.27
CA LEU A 224 -7.89 -21.55 -12.25
C LEU A 224 -8.78 -21.44 -11.01
N PHE A 225 -9.09 -22.58 -10.39
CA PHE A 225 -9.88 -22.66 -9.17
C PHE A 225 -11.25 -21.97 -9.27
N GLU A 226 -11.89 -22.07 -10.45
CA GLU A 226 -13.22 -21.52 -10.65
C GLU A 226 -14.19 -21.97 -9.56
N LYS A 227 -15.05 -21.04 -9.12
CA LYS A 227 -16.01 -21.21 -8.01
C LYS A 227 -15.38 -21.37 -6.62
N LYS A 228 -14.05 -21.51 -6.48
CA LYS A 228 -13.34 -21.57 -5.18
C LYS A 228 -12.77 -20.20 -4.79
N ARG A 229 -13.67 -19.24 -4.51
CA ARG A 229 -13.31 -17.83 -4.23
C ARG A 229 -12.28 -17.64 -3.12
N ILE A 230 -12.48 -18.29 -1.98
CA ILE A 230 -11.57 -18.17 -0.82
C ILE A 230 -10.17 -18.67 -1.20
N LEU A 231 -10.08 -19.75 -1.98
CA LEU A 231 -8.82 -20.29 -2.46
C LEU A 231 -8.14 -19.32 -3.45
N GLN A 232 -8.89 -18.76 -4.40
CA GLN A 232 -8.37 -17.77 -5.36
C GLN A 232 -7.81 -16.53 -4.65
N PHE A 233 -8.58 -15.98 -3.69
CA PHE A 233 -8.14 -14.85 -2.88
C PHE A 233 -6.89 -15.18 -2.06
N SER A 234 -6.89 -16.33 -1.37
CA SER A 234 -5.81 -16.71 -0.46
C SER A 234 -4.50 -16.95 -1.21
N LEU A 235 -4.53 -17.70 -2.31
CA LEU A 235 -3.34 -17.93 -3.13
C LEU A 235 -2.83 -16.62 -3.75
N GLY A 236 -3.73 -15.74 -4.18
CA GLY A 236 -3.35 -14.43 -4.70
C GLY A 236 -2.68 -13.56 -3.65
N ALA A 237 -3.24 -13.51 -2.45
CA ALA A 237 -2.70 -12.75 -1.33
C ALA A 237 -1.32 -13.29 -0.89
N ILE A 238 -1.12 -14.61 -0.92
CA ILE A 238 0.19 -15.23 -0.68
C ILE A 238 1.22 -14.76 -1.71
N VAL A 239 0.91 -14.86 -3.01
CA VAL A 239 1.82 -14.37 -4.07
C VAL A 239 2.13 -12.89 -3.86
N ALA A 240 1.10 -12.08 -3.59
CA ALA A 240 1.22 -10.65 -3.40
C ALA A 240 2.15 -10.29 -2.23
N VAL A 241 1.98 -10.93 -1.06
CA VAL A 241 2.85 -10.67 0.10
C VAL A 241 4.23 -11.27 -0.08
N LEU A 242 4.40 -12.38 -0.80
CA LEU A 242 5.73 -12.89 -1.11
C LEU A 242 6.55 -11.89 -1.93
N PHE A 243 5.97 -11.25 -2.94
CA PHE A 243 6.66 -10.19 -3.69
C PHE A 243 6.96 -8.96 -2.81
N ARG A 244 6.02 -8.56 -1.93
CA ARG A 244 6.26 -7.49 -0.95
C ARG A 244 7.42 -7.84 -0.01
N TYR A 245 7.41 -9.05 0.54
CA TYR A 245 8.43 -9.57 1.44
C TYR A 245 9.80 -9.58 0.77
N LEU A 246 9.90 -10.11 -0.46
CA LEU A 246 11.15 -10.10 -1.22
C LEU A 246 11.65 -8.67 -1.49
N SER A 247 10.75 -7.72 -1.73
CA SER A 247 11.11 -6.30 -1.89
C SER A 247 11.78 -5.74 -0.63
N HIS A 248 11.18 -5.98 0.54
CA HIS A 248 11.76 -5.59 1.83
C HIS A 248 13.05 -6.35 2.15
N VAL A 249 13.15 -7.63 1.75
CA VAL A 249 14.37 -8.43 1.94
C VAL A 249 15.53 -7.85 1.12
N VAL A 250 15.30 -7.50 -0.14
CA VAL A 250 16.32 -6.84 -0.97
C VAL A 250 16.72 -5.51 -0.35
N SER A 251 15.76 -4.69 0.09
CA SER A 251 16.06 -3.45 0.82
C SER A 251 16.95 -3.71 2.06
N GLY A 252 16.58 -4.69 2.89
CA GLY A 252 17.31 -5.04 4.11
C GLY A 252 18.75 -5.46 3.86
N ILE A 253 18.99 -6.31 2.86
CA ILE A 253 20.33 -6.82 2.51
C ILE A 253 21.29 -5.69 2.14
N PHE A 254 20.79 -4.71 1.37
CA PHE A 254 21.60 -3.69 0.71
C PHE A 254 21.52 -2.31 1.37
N VAL A 255 20.73 -2.11 2.42
CA VAL A 255 20.66 -0.80 3.10
C VAL A 255 20.69 -0.93 4.62
N PHE A 256 20.07 -1.97 5.19
CA PHE A 256 19.96 -2.10 6.64
C PHE A 256 20.99 -3.05 7.27
N GLY A 257 21.56 -3.98 6.50
CA GLY A 257 22.61 -4.88 6.98
C GLY A 257 22.11 -5.91 7.98
N SER A 258 22.96 -6.25 8.95
CA SER A 258 22.58 -7.14 10.05
C SER A 258 22.42 -6.35 11.34
N GLY A 259 21.27 -6.53 12.00
CA GLY A 259 21.04 -6.02 13.36
C GLY A 259 21.64 -6.91 14.46
N ASP A 260 22.16 -8.09 14.10
CA ASP A 260 22.87 -9.01 14.99
C ASP A 260 24.03 -9.68 14.21
N PRO A 261 25.12 -8.94 13.93
CA PRO A 261 26.22 -9.40 13.07
C PRO A 261 26.98 -10.61 13.61
N ASP A 262 26.98 -10.82 14.92
CA ASP A 262 27.66 -11.94 15.58
C ASP A 262 27.00 -13.28 15.25
N ASN A 263 25.68 -13.28 15.00
CA ASN A 263 24.91 -14.50 14.73
C ASN A 263 24.43 -14.60 13.28
N TYR A 264 24.18 -13.48 12.60
CA TYR A 264 23.57 -13.45 11.28
C TYR A 264 24.29 -12.49 10.33
N ASN A 265 24.58 -12.94 9.11
CA ASN A 265 24.94 -12.04 8.02
C ASN A 265 23.72 -11.24 7.52
N ALA A 266 23.93 -10.19 6.72
CA ALA A 266 22.85 -9.35 6.21
C ALA A 266 21.76 -10.11 5.44
N VAL A 267 22.10 -11.19 4.74
CA VAL A 267 21.11 -12.01 4.04
C VAL A 267 20.20 -12.71 5.04
N ALA A 268 20.77 -13.50 5.96
CA ALA A 268 20.01 -14.22 6.96
C ALA A 268 19.19 -13.26 7.85
N TRP A 269 19.79 -12.14 8.28
CA TRP A 269 19.10 -11.12 9.06
C TRP A 269 17.94 -10.52 8.30
N SER A 270 18.11 -10.17 7.02
CA SER A 270 17.04 -9.54 6.25
C SER A 270 15.84 -10.48 6.02
N PHE A 271 16.07 -11.76 5.77
CA PHE A 271 14.99 -12.76 5.72
C PHE A 271 14.29 -12.87 7.09
N LEU A 272 15.05 -13.01 8.18
CA LEU A 272 14.49 -13.14 9.52
C LEU A 272 13.67 -11.90 9.92
N TYR A 273 14.27 -10.72 9.80
CA TYR A 273 13.69 -9.45 10.21
C TYR A 273 12.38 -9.19 9.47
N ASN A 274 12.36 -9.35 8.15
CA ASN A 274 11.18 -9.04 7.34
C ASN A 274 10.05 -10.07 7.45
N ALA A 275 10.25 -11.19 8.15
CA ALA A 275 9.24 -12.24 8.30
C ALA A 275 7.96 -11.74 9.00
N PHE A 276 8.00 -10.57 9.67
CA PHE A 276 6.82 -9.90 10.20
C PHE A 276 5.72 -9.70 9.13
N SER A 277 6.08 -9.52 7.85
CA SER A 277 5.09 -9.37 6.78
C SER A 277 4.26 -10.63 6.56
N LEU A 278 4.81 -11.81 6.90
CA LEU A 278 4.09 -13.08 6.83
C LEU A 278 3.05 -13.20 7.96
N ALA A 279 3.32 -12.62 9.13
CA ALA A 279 2.33 -12.50 10.19
C ALA A 279 1.18 -11.56 9.79
N ASP A 280 1.51 -10.41 9.19
CA ASP A 280 0.51 -9.46 8.66
C ASP A 280 -0.36 -10.09 7.54
N MET A 281 0.25 -10.94 6.71
CA MET A 281 -0.46 -11.79 5.74
C MET A 281 -1.40 -12.79 6.43
N ALA A 282 -0.93 -13.51 7.45
CA ALA A 282 -1.74 -14.51 8.14
C ALA A 282 -3.01 -13.88 8.73
N ILE A 283 -2.89 -12.72 9.38
CA ILE A 283 -4.02 -11.95 9.91
C ILE A 283 -4.99 -11.57 8.78
N SER A 284 -4.46 -11.05 7.67
CA SER A 284 -5.26 -10.64 6.50
C SER A 284 -5.97 -11.83 5.84
N LEU A 285 -5.33 -13.00 5.77
CA LEU A 285 -5.91 -14.23 5.22
C LEU A 285 -7.03 -14.78 6.10
N VAL A 286 -6.85 -14.79 7.41
CA VAL A 286 -7.89 -15.25 8.36
C VAL A 286 -9.12 -14.36 8.23
N ILE A 287 -8.95 -13.04 8.36
CA ILE A 287 -10.08 -12.10 8.31
C ILE A 287 -10.70 -12.08 6.91
N GLY A 288 -9.90 -12.10 5.85
CA GLY A 288 -10.37 -12.21 4.47
C GLY A 288 -11.18 -13.49 4.24
N GLY A 289 -10.70 -14.63 4.71
CA GLY A 289 -11.41 -15.91 4.63
C GLY A 289 -12.77 -15.88 5.35
N LEU A 290 -12.83 -15.26 6.53
CA LEU A 290 -14.08 -15.05 7.26
C LEU A 290 -15.05 -14.14 6.50
N LEU A 291 -14.56 -13.02 5.94
CA LEU A 291 -15.37 -12.11 5.12
C LEU A 291 -15.93 -12.81 3.88
N PHE A 292 -15.10 -13.52 3.12
CA PHE A 292 -15.53 -14.25 1.93
C PHE A 292 -16.41 -15.47 2.23
N SER A 293 -16.44 -15.95 3.47
CA SER A 293 -17.39 -16.96 3.93
C SER A 293 -18.77 -16.37 4.25
N SER A 294 -18.84 -15.06 4.52
CA SER A 294 -20.08 -14.38 4.85
C SER A 294 -20.99 -14.18 3.63
N ARG A 295 -22.24 -14.62 3.73
CA ARG A 295 -23.28 -14.39 2.71
C ARG A 295 -23.55 -12.91 2.48
N THR A 296 -23.53 -12.11 3.55
CA THR A 296 -23.80 -10.67 3.50
C THR A 296 -22.72 -9.95 2.69
N PHE A 297 -21.45 -10.28 2.96
CA PHE A 297 -20.33 -9.71 2.21
C PHE A 297 -20.37 -10.14 0.73
N ASN A 298 -20.60 -11.42 0.46
CA ASN A 298 -20.71 -11.92 -0.91
C ASN A 298 -21.83 -11.22 -1.70
N ARG A 299 -22.98 -10.95 -1.09
CA ARG A 299 -24.08 -10.21 -1.73
C ARG A 299 -23.67 -8.80 -2.19
N VAL A 300 -22.80 -8.12 -1.44
CA VAL A 300 -22.32 -6.78 -1.79
C VAL A 300 -21.30 -6.81 -2.94
N ILE A 301 -20.40 -7.80 -2.94
CA ILE A 301 -19.30 -7.85 -3.90
C ILE A 301 -19.66 -8.56 -5.21
N ASP A 302 -20.63 -9.49 -5.21
CA ASP A 302 -21.02 -10.26 -6.40
C ASP A 302 -21.46 -9.39 -7.59
N PRO A 303 -22.24 -8.30 -7.40
CA PRO A 303 -22.53 -7.35 -8.47
C PRO A 303 -21.27 -6.67 -9.02
N LEU A 304 -20.27 -6.41 -8.18
CA LEU A 304 -19.01 -5.77 -8.59
C LEU A 304 -18.14 -6.74 -9.41
N ILE A 305 -18.04 -8.00 -8.96
CA ILE A 305 -17.28 -9.06 -9.64
C ILE A 305 -17.96 -9.44 -10.97
N SER A 306 -19.28 -9.58 -11.00
CA SER A 306 -20.02 -9.95 -12.22
C SER A 306 -19.98 -8.85 -13.29
N SER A 307 -20.08 -7.58 -12.89
CA SER A 307 -19.88 -6.43 -13.79
C SER A 307 -18.45 -6.41 -14.35
N SER A 308 -17.46 -6.74 -13.51
CA SER A 308 -16.07 -6.91 -13.91
C SER A 308 -15.87 -8.09 -14.86
N LYS A 309 -16.56 -9.22 -14.67
CA LYS A 309 -16.44 -10.44 -15.52
C LYS A 309 -17.22 -10.38 -16.84
N LYS A 310 -18.45 -9.84 -16.89
CA LYS A 310 -19.23 -9.74 -18.14
C LYS A 310 -18.53 -8.87 -19.19
N LYS A 311 -17.80 -7.82 -18.77
CA LYS A 311 -16.96 -7.02 -19.67
C LYS A 311 -15.77 -7.79 -20.24
N VAL A 312 -15.26 -8.79 -19.53
CA VAL A 312 -14.07 -9.58 -19.94
C VAL A 312 -14.40 -10.53 -21.07
N ILE A 313 -15.55 -11.19 -20.98
CA ILE A 313 -16.00 -12.14 -21.99
C ILE A 313 -16.22 -11.37 -23.30
N LYS A 314 -16.98 -10.27 -23.25
CA LYS A 314 -17.24 -9.42 -24.42
C LYS A 314 -15.96 -8.92 -25.11
N ASN A 315 -14.94 -8.48 -24.36
CA ASN A 315 -13.72 -7.97 -24.97
C ASN A 315 -12.78 -9.06 -25.50
N ARG A 316 -12.82 -10.28 -24.95
CA ARG A 316 -12.02 -11.40 -25.51
C ARG A 316 -12.64 -11.93 -26.79
N ASP A 317 -13.96 -11.98 -26.88
CA ASP A 317 -14.64 -12.46 -28.09
C ASP A 317 -14.40 -11.49 -29.27
N ILE A 318 -14.37 -10.18 -29.03
CA ILE A 318 -14.06 -9.16 -30.06
C ILE A 318 -12.61 -9.26 -30.57
N ILE A 319 -11.63 -9.52 -29.69
CA ILE A 319 -10.23 -9.65 -30.09
C ILE A 319 -10.02 -10.92 -30.93
N VAL A 320 -10.73 -12.01 -30.60
CA VAL A 320 -10.67 -13.25 -31.39
C VAL A 320 -11.36 -13.09 -32.76
N GLU A 321 -12.37 -12.23 -32.89
CA GLU A 321 -12.96 -11.90 -34.20
C GLU A 321 -12.05 -10.99 -35.05
N GLU A 322 -11.33 -10.04 -34.45
CA GLU A 322 -10.38 -9.18 -35.18
C GLU A 322 -9.09 -9.91 -35.61
N ASP A 323 -8.61 -10.89 -34.85
CA ASP A 323 -7.44 -11.71 -35.23
C ASP A 323 -7.76 -12.79 -36.29
N ASN A 324 -9.04 -12.97 -36.65
CA ASN A 324 -9.50 -13.94 -37.66
C ASN A 324 -10.00 -13.27 -38.97
N LEU A 325 -9.73 -11.98 -39.16
CA LEU A 325 -10.01 -11.19 -40.37
C LEU A 325 -8.69 -10.71 -41.01
#